data_AF-A0A383CY23-F1
#
_entry.id   AF-A0A383CY23-F1
#
_cell.length_a   1.000
_cell.length_b   1.000
_cell.length_c   1.000
_cell.angle_alpha   90.00
_cell.angle_beta   90.00
_cell.angle_gamma   90.00
#
_symmetry.space_group_name_H-M   'P 1'
#
loop_
_entity.id
_entity.type
_entity.pdbx_description
1 polymer ?
#
loop_
_entity_poly.entity_id
_entity_poly.type
_entity_poly.pdbx_seq_one_letter_code
_entity_poly.pdbx_strand_id
1 'polypeptide(L)'
;EAAGRLEKNGIGVRVLDMHTIKPIDRGAILEAASETGRIMTVEEHNIIGGLGSAVAEVLVDCKRVPFLRHGVKDEFVLIGPPAGLYAHYRLDAPGIVQEAHELMEKVG
;
A
#
# COMPACT_ATOMS: atom_id res chain seq x y z
N GLU A 1 4.18 11.76 4.94
CA GLU A 1 4.95 11.61 6.20
C GLU A 1 5.75 10.31 6.27
N ALA A 2 5.13 9.13 6.08
CA ALA A 2 5.82 7.83 6.13
C ALA A 2 7.04 7.73 5.19
N ALA A 3 6.93 8.24 3.95
CA ALA A 3 8.03 8.26 2.99
C ALA A 3 9.30 8.92 3.54
N GLY A 4 9.18 10.09 4.16
CA GLY A 4 10.32 10.78 4.78
C GLY A 4 10.87 10.08 6.03
N ARG A 5 10.09 9.21 6.68
CA ARG A 5 10.57 8.36 7.79
C ARG A 5 11.36 7.16 7.24
N LEU A 6 10.86 6.52 6.18
CA LEU A 6 11.55 5.42 5.49
C LEU A 6 12.87 5.88 4.87
N GLU A 7 12.89 7.06 4.27
CA GLU A 7 14.10 7.64 3.67
C GLU A 7 15.21 7.83 4.71
N LYS A 8 14.88 8.28 5.92
CA LYS A 8 15.84 8.38 7.05
C LYS A 8 16.42 7.04 7.47
N ASN A 9 15.73 5.94 7.19
CA ASN A 9 16.17 4.57 7.44
C ASN A 9 16.84 3.93 6.20
N GLY A 10 17.16 4.72 5.17
CA GLY A 10 17.82 4.25 3.95
C GLY A 10 16.89 3.57 2.94
N ILE A 11 15.56 3.68 3.11
CA ILE A 11 14.57 3.11 2.20
C ILE A 11 13.98 4.25 1.36
N GLY A 12 14.45 4.39 0.13
CA GLY A 12 13.83 5.28 -0.85
C GLY A 12 12.49 4.72 -1.32
N VAL A 13 11.44 5.53 -1.33
CA VAL A 13 10.11 5.13 -1.78
C VAL A 13 9.56 6.08 -2.84
N ARG A 14 8.91 5.52 -3.85
CA ARG A 14 8.02 6.28 -4.75
C ARG A 14 6.63 6.29 -4.14
N VAL A 15 6.01 7.47 -4.06
CA VAL A 15 4.61 7.61 -3.62
C VAL A 15 3.77 7.92 -4.85
N LEU A 16 2.77 7.08 -5.11
CA LEU A 16 1.80 7.27 -6.18
C LEU A 16 0.43 7.50 -5.56
N ASP A 17 -0.16 8.66 -5.79
CA ASP A 17 -1.56 8.92 -5.45
C ASP A 17 -2.46 8.36 -6.55
N MET A 18 -3.33 7.43 -6.20
CA MET A 18 -4.23 6.78 -7.15
C MET A 18 -5.64 7.36 -7.00
N HIS A 19 -5.84 8.57 -7.52
CA HIS A 19 -7.10 9.33 -7.35
C HIS A 19 -8.35 8.61 -7.87
N THR A 20 -8.19 7.65 -8.78
CA THR A 20 -9.27 6.86 -9.38
C THR A 20 -8.93 5.38 -9.32
N ILE A 21 -9.68 4.63 -8.53
CA ILE A 21 -9.66 3.16 -8.56
C ILE A 21 -10.29 2.66 -9.87
N LYS A 22 -11.25 3.40 -10.42
CA LYS A 22 -11.89 3.09 -11.71
C LYS A 22 -12.19 4.37 -12.50
N PRO A 23 -11.70 4.50 -13.75
CA PRO A 23 -10.68 3.64 -14.36
C PRO A 23 -9.35 3.72 -13.61
N ILE A 24 -8.63 2.61 -13.48
CA ILE A 24 -7.32 2.58 -12.83
C ILE A 24 -6.21 2.96 -13.82
N ASP A 25 -5.23 3.75 -13.39
CA ASP A 25 -4.05 4.04 -14.20
C ASP A 25 -3.09 2.84 -14.18
N ARG A 26 -3.30 1.93 -15.13
CA ARG A 26 -2.46 0.74 -15.30
C ARG A 26 -1.01 1.10 -15.63
N GLY A 27 -0.78 2.18 -16.39
CA GLY A 27 0.55 2.58 -16.83
C GLY A 27 1.41 2.98 -15.63
N ALA A 28 0.87 3.84 -14.76
CA ALA A 28 1.57 4.29 -13.55
C ALA A 28 1.91 3.12 -12.59
N ILE A 29 1.02 2.13 -12.46
CA ILE A 29 1.26 0.95 -11.63
C ILE A 29 2.41 0.09 -12.18
N LEU A 30 2.41 -0.17 -13.48
CA LEU A 30 3.42 -0.99 -14.13
C LEU A 30 4.80 -0.32 -14.13
N GLU A 31 4.84 0.98 -14.37
CA GLU A 31 6.07 1.77 -14.26
C GLU A 31 6.61 1.71 -12.83
N ALA A 32 5.77 1.96 -11.82
CA ALA A 32 6.18 1.87 -10.42
C ALA A 32 6.72 0.46 -10.07
N ALA A 33 6.03 -0.60 -10.49
CA ALA A 33 6.46 -1.97 -10.23
C ALA A 33 7.83 -2.27 -10.88
N SER A 34 8.07 -1.75 -12.08
CA SER A 34 9.34 -1.91 -12.79
C SER A 34 10.48 -1.15 -12.13
N GLU A 35 10.23 0.07 -11.65
CA GLU A 35 11.24 0.95 -11.05
C GLU A 35 11.62 0.54 -9.63
N THR A 36 10.64 0.15 -8.81
CA THR A 36 10.85 -0.13 -7.38
C THR A 36 11.05 -1.62 -7.09
N GLY A 37 10.56 -2.49 -7.97
CA GLY A 37 10.56 -3.94 -7.80
C GLY A 37 9.67 -4.45 -6.67
N ARG A 38 8.87 -3.59 -6.02
CA ARG A 38 7.93 -3.91 -4.93
C ARG A 38 6.78 -2.91 -4.88
N ILE A 39 5.57 -3.39 -4.59
CA ILE A 39 4.38 -2.52 -4.49
C ILE A 39 3.70 -2.72 -3.14
N MET A 40 3.29 -1.62 -2.52
CA MET A 40 2.38 -1.60 -1.38
C MET A 40 1.22 -0.65 -1.71
N THR A 41 -0.02 -1.11 -1.58
CA THR A 41 -1.18 -0.19 -1.53
C THR A 41 -1.47 0.17 -0.09
N VAL A 42 -1.94 1.40 0.14
CA VAL A 42 -2.46 1.86 1.42
C VAL A 42 -3.84 2.45 1.18
N GLU A 43 -4.86 1.94 1.87
CA GLU A 43 -6.25 2.39 1.70
C GLU A 43 -7.02 2.38 3.03
N GLU A 44 -7.82 3.43 3.27
CA GLU A 44 -8.83 3.44 4.34
C GLU A 44 -10.10 2.70 3.88
N HIS A 45 -9.91 1.46 3.43
CA HIS A 45 -10.96 0.59 2.93
C HIS A 45 -10.58 -0.86 3.26
N ASN A 46 -11.53 -1.78 3.17
CA ASN A 46 -11.22 -3.20 3.24
C ASN A 46 -10.27 -3.59 2.09
N ILE A 47 -9.21 -4.35 2.39
CA ILE A 47 -8.26 -4.80 1.37
C ILE A 47 -8.93 -5.66 0.27
N ILE A 48 -10.12 -6.20 0.54
CA ILE A 48 -10.96 -6.96 -0.39
C ILE A 48 -11.84 -5.99 -1.20
N GLY A 49 -11.70 -6.01 -2.52
CA GLY A 49 -12.52 -5.23 -3.46
C GLY A 49 -12.12 -3.76 -3.59
N GLY A 50 -11.15 -3.27 -2.81
CA GLY A 50 -10.65 -1.89 -2.87
C GLY A 50 -9.48 -1.67 -3.83
N LEU A 51 -8.68 -0.65 -3.55
CA LEU A 51 -7.50 -0.25 -4.34
C LEU A 51 -6.51 -1.41 -4.48
N GLY A 52 -6.22 -2.12 -3.40
CA GLY A 52 -5.31 -3.25 -3.39
C GLY A 52 -5.76 -4.38 -4.31
N SER A 53 -7.08 -4.62 -4.42
CA SER A 53 -7.61 -5.63 -5.35
C SER A 53 -7.49 -5.16 -6.80
N ALA A 54 -7.82 -3.90 -7.09
CA ALA A 54 -7.68 -3.33 -8.42
C ALA A 54 -6.20 -3.27 -8.89
N VAL A 55 -5.25 -2.96 -8.00
CA VAL A 55 -3.82 -3.03 -8.31
C VAL A 55 -3.36 -4.47 -8.54
N ALA A 56 -3.87 -5.44 -7.78
CA ALA A 56 -3.56 -6.85 -7.98
C ALA A 56 -3.95 -7.34 -9.39
N GLU A 57 -5.11 -6.90 -9.89
CA GLU A 57 -5.58 -7.20 -11.24
C GLU A 57 -4.68 -6.62 -12.33
N VAL A 58 -3.95 -5.53 -12.07
CA VAL A 58 -2.94 -5.01 -13.00
C VAL A 58 -1.65 -5.81 -12.91
N LEU A 59 -1.20 -6.12 -11.69
CA LEU A 59 0.08 -6.78 -11.44
C LEU A 59 0.10 -8.26 -11.87
N VAL A 60 -1.06 -8.93 -11.94
CA VAL A 60 -1.15 -10.32 -12.40
C VAL A 60 -0.76 -10.51 -13.87
N ASP A 61 -0.88 -9.45 -14.68
CA ASP A 61 -0.56 -9.46 -16.11
C ASP A 61 0.92 -9.15 -16.40
N CYS A 62 1.77 -8.95 -15.39
CA CYS A 62 3.17 -8.54 -15.57
C CYS A 62 4.19 -9.38 -14.77
N LYS A 63 5.47 -8.98 -14.82
CA LYS A 63 6.52 -9.61 -14.01
C LYS A 63 6.15 -9.51 -12.54
N ARG A 64 6.18 -10.65 -11.84
CA ARG A 64 5.85 -10.72 -10.42
C ARG A 64 6.83 -9.90 -9.60
N VAL A 65 6.27 -9.04 -8.75
CA VAL A 65 6.98 -8.29 -7.71
C VAL A 65 6.33 -8.60 -6.37
N PRO A 66 7.07 -8.55 -5.24
CA PRO A 66 6.47 -8.58 -3.92
C PRO A 66 5.40 -7.50 -3.81
N PHE A 67 4.21 -7.92 -3.36
CA PHE A 67 3.03 -7.07 -3.26
C PHE A 67 2.39 -7.19 -1.87
N LEU A 68 2.02 -6.06 -1.29
CA LEU A 68 1.31 -5.97 -0.01
C LEU A 68 0.09 -5.05 -0.16
N ARG A 69 -1.06 -5.53 0.32
CA ARG A 69 -2.27 -4.71 0.47
C ARG A 69 -2.40 -4.29 1.91
N HIS A 70 -2.20 -3.01 2.18
CA HIS A 70 -2.37 -2.41 3.49
C HIS A 70 -3.66 -1.60 3.56
N GLY A 71 -4.44 -1.84 4.60
CA GLY A 71 -5.81 -1.37 4.76
C GLY A 71 -6.54 -2.20 5.81
N VAL A 72 -7.84 -1.94 5.97
CA VAL A 72 -8.69 -2.68 6.91
C VAL A 72 -8.77 -4.15 6.48
N LYS A 73 -8.67 -5.08 7.42
CA LYS A 73 -8.79 -6.52 7.12
C LYS A 73 -10.28 -6.90 6.97
N ASP A 74 -10.55 -8.19 6.80
CA ASP A 74 -11.92 -8.69 6.65
C ASP A 74 -12.66 -8.68 8.00
N GLU A 75 -13.00 -7.49 8.46
CA GLU A 75 -13.62 -7.24 9.75
C GLU A 75 -14.47 -5.97 9.75
N PHE A 76 -15.32 -5.82 10.78
CA PHE A 76 -16.06 -4.60 11.00
C PHE A 76 -15.15 -3.50 11.55
N VAL A 77 -15.30 -2.30 11.00
CA VAL A 77 -14.57 -1.12 11.48
C VAL A 77 -15.12 -0.66 12.83
N LEU A 78 -14.23 -0.42 13.78
CA LEU A 78 -14.58 0.11 15.09
C LEU A 78 -15.08 1.55 15.01
N ILE A 79 -15.97 1.93 15.92
CA ILE A 79 -16.43 3.31 16.06
C ILE A 79 -15.52 4.02 17.07
N GLY A 80 -14.86 5.08 16.64
CA GLY A 80 -13.97 5.85 17.50
C GLY A 80 -13.40 7.09 16.82
N PRO A 81 -12.59 7.89 17.54
CA PRO A 81 -11.92 9.05 16.97
C PRO A 81 -10.95 8.66 15.84
N PRO A 82 -10.88 9.42 14.72
CA PRO A 82 -10.08 9.05 13.55
C PRO A 82 -8.61 8.74 13.85
N ALA A 83 -7.94 9.56 14.66
CA ALA A 83 -6.54 9.33 15.02
C ALA A 83 -6.31 7.99 15.73
N GLY A 84 -7.24 7.59 16.60
CA GLY A 84 -7.18 6.30 17.29
C GLY A 84 -7.41 5.13 16.34
N LEU A 85 -8.36 5.29 15.40
CA LEU A 85 -8.63 4.27 14.38
C LEU A 85 -7.45 4.12 13.41
N TYR A 86 -6.83 5.21 12.95
CA TYR A 86 -5.67 5.12 12.06
C TYR A 86 -4.49 4.42 12.72
N ALA A 87 -4.19 4.73 13.98
CA ALA A 87 -3.16 4.01 14.72
C ALA A 87 -3.52 2.52 14.89
N HIS A 88 -4.78 2.22 15.23
CA HIS A 88 -5.26 0.84 15.40
C HIS A 88 -5.11 0.00 14.12
N TYR A 89 -5.49 0.55 12.97
CA TYR A 89 -5.37 -0.10 11.66
C TYR A 89 -4.01 0.13 10.98
N ARG A 90 -3.04 0.75 11.67
CA ARG A 90 -1.71 1.11 11.14
C ARG A 90 -1.75 1.98 9.88
N LEU A 91 -2.82 2.77 9.69
CA LEU A 91 -2.97 3.72 8.59
C LEU A 91 -2.26 5.06 8.85
N ASP A 92 -1.67 5.23 10.03
CA ASP A 92 -0.83 6.37 10.36
C ASP A 92 0.62 6.17 9.87
N ALA A 93 1.44 7.23 9.97
CA ALA A 93 2.81 7.18 9.46
C ALA A 93 3.68 6.09 10.12
N PRO A 94 3.65 5.87 11.45
CA PRO A 94 4.34 4.75 12.09
C PRO A 94 3.88 3.38 11.57
N GLY A 95 2.56 3.18 11.44
CA GLY A 95 2.00 1.93 10.94
C GLY A 95 2.41 1.62 9.50
N ILE A 96 2.33 2.61 8.60
CA ILE A 96 2.76 2.45 7.20
C ILE A 96 4.26 2.12 7.10
N VAL A 97 5.10 2.71 7.96
CA VAL A 97 6.54 2.38 8.02
C VAL A 97 6.74 0.92 8.40
N GLN A 98 5.99 0.41 9.38
CA GLN A 98 6.08 -0.98 9.80
C GLN A 98 5.69 -1.95 8.67
N GLU A 99 4.58 -1.70 8.00
CA GLU A 99 4.11 -2.54 6.88
C GLU A 99 5.09 -2.50 5.69
N ALA A 100 5.70 -1.34 5.43
CA ALA A 100 6.74 -1.22 4.41
C ALA A 100 7.97 -2.09 4.76
N HIS A 101 8.40 -2.15 6.02
CA HIS A 101 9.46 -3.06 6.45
C HIS A 101 9.07 -4.54 6.26
N GLU A 102 7.84 -4.92 6.61
CA GLU A 102 7.34 -6.28 6.36
C GLU A 102 7.35 -6.65 4.86
N LEU A 103 7.04 -5.69 3.97
CA LEU A 103 7.16 -5.90 2.52
C LEU A 103 8.61 -6.09 2.06
N MET A 104 9.58 -5.40 2.68
CA MET A 104 11.00 -5.53 2.32
C MET A 104 11.55 -6.93 2.63
N GLU A 105 11.01 -7.61 3.64
CA GLU A 105 11.39 -8.98 4.01
C GLU A 105 10.85 -10.05 3.07
N LYS A 106 9.84 -9.73 2.23
CA LYS A 106 9.29 -10.69 1.27
C LYS A 106 10.24 -10.92 0.09
N VAL A 107 10.49 -12.20 -0.21
CA VAL A 107 11.21 -12.66 -1.40
C VAL A 107 10.21 -12.85 -2.55
N GLY A 108 10.53 -12.31 -3.73
CA GLY A 108 9.69 -12.35 -4.93
C GLY A 108 9.79 -13.65 -5.72
#